data_AF-A0A227J6Q3-F1
#
_entry.id   AF-A0A227J6Q3-F1
#
_cell.length_a   1.000
_cell.length_b   1.000
_cell.length_c   1.000
_cell.angle_alpha   90.00
_cell.angle_beta   90.00
_cell.angle_gamma   90.00
#
_symmetry.space_group_name_H-M   'P 1'
#
loop_
_entity.id
_entity.type
_entity.pdbx_description
1 polymer ?
#
loop_
_entity_poly.entity_id
_entity_poly.type
_entity_poly.pdbx_seq_one_letter_code
_entity_poly.pdbx_strand_id
1 'polypeptide(L)'
;RKEKLDCYRIYDADLPEYNVAIDVYGDQIVIQEYAAPKNIPEEKAKRRLTDIIRATIQVTGVEANKVVLKVREKQKGRSQYQKLGQVSETLEVNEYGVKLIVNLHDYLDTGLFLDHKITRRRLGEMAQ
;
A
#
# COMPACT_ATOMS: atom_id res chain seq x y z
N ARG A 1 -19.52 2.14 7.56
CA ARG A 1 -18.24 2.79 7.97
C ARG A 1 -18.24 2.91 9.49
N LYS A 2 -17.76 1.89 10.22
CA LYS A 2 -17.86 1.80 11.70
C LYS A 2 -16.68 2.45 12.44
N GLU A 3 -15.61 2.75 11.73
CA GLU A 3 -14.48 3.55 12.22
C GLU A 3 -14.18 4.58 11.12
N LYS A 4 -13.90 5.84 11.48
CA LYS A 4 -13.53 6.91 10.55
C LYS A 4 -12.11 6.66 10.02
N LEU A 5 -11.96 5.59 9.26
CA LEU A 5 -10.72 5.12 8.68
C LEU A 5 -10.88 5.21 7.17
N ASP A 6 -10.22 6.21 6.58
CA ASP A 6 -10.08 6.29 5.13
C ASP A 6 -8.93 5.41 4.62
N CYS A 7 -8.08 4.90 5.51
CA CYS A 7 -6.96 4.05 5.14
C CYS A 7 -6.93 2.72 5.91
N TYR A 8 -6.83 1.61 5.19
CA TYR A 8 -6.86 0.25 5.76
C TYR A 8 -6.27 -0.78 4.79
N ARG A 9 -5.75 -1.88 5.31
CA ARG A 9 -5.28 -3.03 4.53
C ARG A 9 -6.43 -3.97 4.23
N ILE A 10 -6.60 -4.37 2.97
CA ILE A 10 -7.63 -5.34 2.56
C ILE A 10 -7.09 -6.74 2.31
N TYR A 11 -5.78 -6.85 2.06
CA TYR A 11 -5.13 -8.13 1.80
C TYR A 11 -3.66 -8.06 2.24
N ASP A 12 -3.16 -9.09 2.90
CA ASP A 12 -1.78 -9.13 3.43
C ASP A 12 -1.11 -10.48 3.14
N ALA A 13 -0.75 -10.72 1.88
CA ALA A 13 0.03 -11.89 1.47
C ALA A 13 -0.50 -13.24 2.04
N ASP A 14 -1.82 -13.38 2.20
CA ASP A 14 -2.45 -14.57 2.79
C ASP A 14 -2.15 -15.85 1.99
N LEU A 15 -1.88 -15.72 0.69
CA LEU A 15 -1.55 -16.83 -0.19
C LEU A 15 -0.07 -16.80 -0.61
N PRO A 16 0.66 -17.94 -0.51
CA PRO A 16 2.07 -18.02 -0.89
C PRO A 16 2.32 -17.78 -2.38
N GLU A 17 1.29 -17.98 -3.21
CA GLU A 17 1.32 -17.68 -4.64
C GLU A 17 1.12 -16.19 -4.95
N TYR A 18 0.55 -15.43 -4.01
CA TYR A 18 0.17 -14.03 -4.11
C TYR A 18 0.73 -13.27 -2.91
N ASN A 19 2.06 -13.14 -2.88
CA ASN A 19 2.77 -12.37 -1.87
C ASN A 19 2.67 -10.88 -2.19
N VAL A 20 1.47 -10.32 -2.05
CA VAL A 20 1.20 -8.90 -2.22
C VAL A 20 0.46 -8.36 -1.00
N ALA A 21 0.69 -7.12 -0.63
CA ALA A 21 -0.16 -6.38 0.29
C ALA A 21 -1.00 -5.38 -0.51
N ILE A 22 -2.28 -5.25 -0.18
CA ILE A 22 -3.17 -4.29 -0.83
C ILE A 22 -3.71 -3.36 0.24
N ASP A 23 -3.31 -2.09 0.15
CA ASP A 23 -3.63 -1.02 1.07
C ASP A 23 -4.53 0.00 0.38
N VAL A 24 -5.66 0.33 1.01
CA VAL A 24 -6.59 1.37 0.55
C VAL A 24 -6.27 2.66 1.28
N TYR A 25 -6.23 3.77 0.54
CA TYR A 25 -6.03 5.13 1.03
C TYR A 25 -7.07 6.05 0.34
N GLY A 26 -8.23 6.23 0.98
CA GLY A 26 -9.36 6.97 0.42
C GLY A 26 -9.82 6.33 -0.90
N ASP A 27 -9.69 7.09 -1.99
CA ASP A 27 -10.02 6.67 -3.35
C ASP A 27 -8.87 6.00 -4.11
N GLN A 28 -7.69 5.87 -3.49
CA GLN A 28 -6.50 5.29 -4.09
C GLN A 28 -6.14 3.96 -3.45
N ILE A 29 -5.53 3.07 -4.23
CA ILE A 29 -5.09 1.76 -3.77
C ILE A 29 -3.62 1.58 -4.06
N VAL A 30 -2.88 1.14 -3.05
CA VAL A 30 -1.48 0.76 -3.17
C VAL A 30 -1.39 -0.76 -3.13
N ILE A 31 -0.89 -1.35 -4.21
CA ILE A 31 -0.54 -2.77 -4.28
C ILE A 31 0.97 -2.86 -4.11
N GLN A 32 1.40 -3.49 -3.02
CA GLN A 32 2.80 -3.71 -2.73
C GLN A 32 3.15 -5.17 -2.96
N GLU A 33 3.94 -5.44 -3.99
CA GLU A 33 4.43 -6.79 -4.29
C GLU A 33 5.71 -7.08 -3.49
N TYR A 34 5.71 -8.18 -2.75
CA TYR A 34 6.92 -8.71 -2.11
C TYR A 34 7.72 -9.53 -3.12
N ALA A 35 9.04 -9.54 -2.97
CA ALA A 35 9.94 -10.31 -3.83
C ALA A 35 9.45 -11.77 -3.97
N ALA A 36 9.11 -12.15 -5.21
CA ALA A 36 8.70 -13.51 -5.52
C ALA A 36 9.80 -14.50 -5.07
N PRO A 37 9.45 -15.67 -4.50
CA PRO A 37 10.43 -16.71 -4.26
C PRO A 37 11.13 -17.08 -5.58
N LYS A 38 12.44 -17.31 -5.54
CA LYS A 38 13.33 -17.56 -6.70
C LYS A 38 12.85 -18.68 -7.65
N ASN A 39 11.86 -19.47 -7.26
CA ASN A 39 11.28 -20.57 -8.03
C ASN A 39 10.14 -20.17 -8.98
N ILE A 40 9.67 -18.92 -8.98
CA ILE A 40 8.57 -18.50 -9.86
C ILE A 40 9.15 -17.83 -11.12
N PRO A 41 8.81 -18.31 -12.34
CA PRO A 41 9.23 -17.66 -13.57
C PRO A 41 8.60 -16.26 -13.69
N GLU A 42 9.38 -15.28 -14.17
CA GLU A 42 8.98 -13.88 -14.27
C GLU A 42 7.67 -13.68 -15.06
N GLU A 43 7.43 -14.48 -16.10
CA GLU A 43 6.19 -14.44 -16.87
C GLU A 43 4.97 -14.79 -16.01
N LYS A 44 5.10 -15.74 -15.09
CA LYS A 44 4.03 -16.14 -14.19
C LYS A 44 3.79 -15.08 -13.11
N ALA A 45 4.85 -14.45 -12.61
CA ALA A 45 4.75 -13.33 -11.69
C ALA A 45 4.00 -12.15 -12.33
N LYS A 46 4.38 -11.73 -13.54
CA LYS A 46 3.70 -10.65 -14.29
C LYS A 46 2.22 -10.94 -14.54
N ARG A 47 1.87 -12.18 -14.92
CA ARG A 47 0.47 -12.60 -15.09
C ARG A 47 -0.31 -12.47 -13.79
N ARG A 48 0.21 -13.04 -12.69
CA ARG A 48 -0.42 -12.96 -11.37
C ARG A 48 -0.61 -11.52 -10.91
N LEU A 49 0.38 -10.65 -11.12
CA LEU A 49 0.28 -9.25 -10.76
C LEU A 49 -0.83 -8.54 -11.56
N THR A 50 -0.94 -8.85 -12.85
CA THR A 50 -2.01 -8.34 -13.71
C THR A 50 -3.39 -8.82 -13.23
N ASP A 51 -3.51 -10.09 -12.86
CA ASP A 51 -4.73 -10.66 -12.28
C ASP A 51 -5.10 -9.96 -10.96
N ILE A 52 -4.13 -9.71 -10.07
CA ILE A 52 -4.35 -8.98 -8.82
C ILE A 52 -4.87 -7.56 -9.11
N ILE A 53 -4.26 -6.83 -10.04
CA ILE A 53 -4.68 -5.47 -10.38
C ILE A 53 -6.12 -5.47 -10.89
N ARG A 54 -6.46 -6.40 -11.80
CA ARG A 54 -7.82 -6.55 -12.33
C ARG A 54 -8.83 -6.91 -11.24
N ALA A 55 -8.51 -7.88 -10.40
CA ALA A 55 -9.36 -8.30 -9.29
C ALA A 55 -9.57 -7.16 -8.29
N THR A 56 -8.51 -6.41 -7.99
CA THR A 56 -8.58 -5.23 -7.12
C THR A 56 -9.53 -4.19 -7.68
N ILE A 57 -9.37 -3.79 -8.95
CA ILE A 57 -10.25 -2.83 -9.63
C ILE A 57 -11.70 -3.33 -9.63
N GLN A 58 -11.92 -4.62 -9.91
CA GLN A 58 -13.26 -5.20 -9.97
C GLN A 58 -13.96 -5.23 -8.61
N VAL A 59 -13.22 -5.53 -7.53
CA VAL A 59 -13.77 -5.63 -6.17
C VAL A 59 -14.00 -4.25 -5.56
N THR A 60 -13.07 -3.32 -5.74
CA THR A 60 -13.15 -2.00 -5.11
C THR A 60 -13.85 -0.95 -5.97
N GLY A 61 -13.94 -1.18 -7.28
CA GLY A 61 -14.53 -0.25 -8.25
C GLY A 61 -13.66 0.98 -8.53
N VAL A 62 -12.40 1.01 -8.08
CA VAL A 62 -11.50 2.14 -8.35
C VAL A 62 -11.00 2.13 -9.78
N GLU A 63 -10.74 3.31 -10.32
CA GLU A 63 -10.14 3.43 -11.66
C GLU A 63 -8.68 2.95 -11.67
N ALA A 64 -8.23 2.38 -12.78
CA ALA A 64 -6.87 1.88 -12.92
C ALA A 64 -5.80 2.97 -12.66
N ASN A 65 -6.09 4.24 -12.97
CA ASN A 65 -5.20 5.38 -12.71
C ASN A 65 -5.00 5.67 -11.21
N LYS A 66 -5.89 5.16 -10.34
CA LYS A 66 -5.82 5.31 -8.89
C LYS A 66 -5.17 4.10 -8.20
N VAL A 67 -4.64 3.15 -8.99
CA VAL A 67 -3.93 1.98 -8.48
C VAL A 67 -2.43 2.22 -8.63
N VAL A 68 -1.73 2.27 -7.50
CA VAL A 68 -0.29 2.44 -7.42
C VAL A 68 0.35 1.09 -7.15
N LEU A 69 1.25 0.67 -8.04
CA LEU A 69 2.02 -0.56 -7.88
C LEU A 69 3.41 -0.24 -7.30
N LYS A 70 3.77 -0.90 -6.21
CA LYS A 70 5.11 -0.83 -5.60
C LYS A 70 5.75 -2.21 -5.53
N VAL A 71 6.83 -2.41 -6.28
CA VAL A 71 7.58 -3.67 -6.25
C VAL A 71 8.75 -3.53 -5.27
N ARG A 72 8.77 -4.34 -4.21
CA ARG A 72 9.89 -4.39 -3.27
C ARG A 72 10.97 -5.35 -3.78
N GLU A 73 11.87 -4.84 -4.60
CA GLU A 73 13.11 -5.55 -4.92
C GLU A 73 14.07 -5.50 -3.71
N LYS A 74 14.72 -6.64 -3.40
CA LYS A 74 15.76 -6.69 -2.36
C LYS A 74 16.95 -5.84 -2.79
N GLN A 75 16.97 -4.57 -2.38
CA GLN A 75 18.13 -3.72 -2.56
C GLN A 75 19.30 -4.25 -1.72
N LYS A 76 20.33 -4.79 -2.40
CA LYS A 76 21.62 -5.12 -1.78
C LYS A 76 22.47 -3.85 -1.74
N GLY A 77 22.78 -3.35 -0.54
CA GLY A 77 23.78 -2.29 -0.32
C GLY A 77 23.24 -0.90 0.05
N ARG A 78 24.15 0.09 0.17
CA ARG A 78 24.00 1.48 0.67
C ARG A 78 22.91 2.36 0.03
N SER A 79 22.10 1.85 -0.87
CA SER A 79 21.00 2.59 -1.52
C SER A 79 19.73 2.50 -0.67
N GLN A 80 19.79 3.07 0.53
CA GLN A 80 18.59 3.30 1.34
C GLN A 80 17.96 4.62 0.87
N TYR A 81 16.66 4.61 0.56
CA TYR A 81 15.88 5.78 0.11
C TYR A 81 16.23 6.30 -1.30
N GLN A 82 16.07 5.47 -2.34
CA GLN A 82 15.85 6.03 -3.68
C GLN A 82 14.40 6.49 -3.81
N LYS A 83 14.24 7.79 -4.09
CA LYS A 83 12.96 8.39 -4.49
C LYS A 83 12.55 7.75 -5.82
N LEU A 84 11.43 7.03 -5.85
CA LEU A 84 10.98 6.27 -7.02
C LEU A 84 10.24 7.14 -8.05
N GLY A 85 9.76 8.32 -7.63
CA GLY A 85 9.07 9.28 -8.49
C GLY A 85 9.34 10.74 -8.11
N GLN A 86 8.92 11.67 -8.97
CA GLN A 86 8.99 13.12 -8.73
C GLN A 86 7.61 13.77 -8.83
N VAL A 87 6.56 12.98 -8.56
CA VAL A 87 5.18 13.40 -8.80
C VAL A 87 4.70 14.34 -7.67
N SER A 88 5.29 14.26 -6.47
CA SER A 88 4.92 15.05 -5.29
C SER A 88 3.42 15.07 -5.00
N GLU A 89 2.70 14.03 -5.41
CA GLU A 89 1.28 13.88 -5.13
C GLU A 89 1.11 13.48 -3.66
N THR A 90 0.53 14.39 -2.90
CA THR A 90 0.18 14.20 -1.49
C THR A 90 -1.32 14.01 -1.37
N LEU A 91 -1.72 13.00 -0.61
CA LEU A 91 -3.11 12.65 -0.36
C LEU A 91 -3.42 12.88 1.11
N GLU A 92 -4.50 13.61 1.39
CA GLU A 92 -5.03 13.75 2.75
C GLU A 92 -5.95 12.55 3.06
N VAL A 93 -5.66 11.83 4.15
CA VAL A 93 -6.47 10.71 4.65
C VAL A 93 -6.89 10.96 6.09
N ASN A 94 -8.08 10.48 6.48
CA ASN A 94 -8.53 10.52 7.86
C ASN A 94 -8.28 9.19 8.59
N GLU A 95 -7.65 9.27 9.76
CA GLU A 95 -7.49 8.14 10.67
C GLU A 95 -7.97 8.56 12.07
N TYR A 96 -9.08 7.96 12.54
CA TYR A 96 -9.68 8.24 13.86
C TYR A 96 -9.98 9.73 14.14
N GLY A 97 -10.32 10.50 13.10
CA GLY A 97 -10.57 11.94 13.23
C GLY A 97 -9.33 12.83 13.07
N VAL A 98 -8.14 12.25 12.91
CA VAL A 98 -6.91 12.97 12.58
C VAL A 98 -6.72 12.98 11.06
N LYS A 99 -6.35 14.15 10.51
CA LYS A 99 -5.97 14.29 9.11
C LYS A 99 -4.48 14.04 8.95
N LEU A 100 -4.12 13.11 8.09
CA LEU A 100 -2.73 12.71 7.83
C LEU A 100 -2.46 12.90 6.33
N ILE A 101 -1.26 13.35 6.02
CA ILE A 101 -0.80 13.51 4.64
C ILE A 101 0.07 12.30 4.29
N VAL A 102 -0.32 11.57 3.26
CA VAL A 102 0.42 10.41 2.74
C VAL A 102 0.94 10.71 1.35
N ASN A 103 2.06 10.10 0.99
CA ASN A 103 2.61 10.18 -0.35
C ASN A 103 2.68 8.77 -0.94
N LEU A 104 1.85 8.51 -1.96
CA LEU A 104 1.73 7.17 -2.51
C LEU A 104 2.75 6.89 -3.62
N HIS A 105 3.36 7.91 -4.24
CA HIS A 105 4.13 7.77 -5.48
C HIS A 105 5.65 7.95 -5.34
N ASP A 106 6.10 8.90 -4.51
CA ASP A 106 7.51 9.31 -4.48
C ASP A 106 8.41 8.37 -3.67
N TYR A 107 7.86 7.66 -2.70
CA TYR A 107 8.62 6.85 -1.74
C TYR A 107 8.16 5.40 -1.71
N LEU A 108 9.01 4.49 -1.23
CA LEU A 108 8.64 3.08 -1.03
C LEU A 108 7.53 2.95 0.01
N ASP A 109 7.67 3.65 1.13
CA ASP A 109 6.65 3.76 2.16
C ASP A 109 5.72 4.93 1.85
N THR A 110 4.45 4.80 2.25
CA THR A 110 3.41 5.82 2.01
C THR A 110 3.46 6.99 3.00
N GLY A 111 4.35 6.92 4.00
CA GLY A 111 4.40 7.84 5.13
C GLY A 111 3.45 7.50 6.27
N LEU A 112 2.51 6.57 6.06
CA LEU A 112 1.57 6.10 7.08
C LEU A 112 1.57 4.57 7.21
N PHE A 113 2.13 4.09 8.32
CA PHE A 113 2.12 2.67 8.67
C PHE A 113 0.77 2.28 9.29
N LEU A 114 -0.04 1.54 8.54
CA LEU A 114 -1.38 1.10 8.96
C LEU A 114 -1.36 0.09 10.12
N ASP A 115 -0.23 -0.59 10.33
CA ASP A 115 -0.05 -1.57 11.40
C ASP A 115 -0.16 -0.93 12.79
N HIS A 116 0.38 0.29 12.94
CA HIS A 116 0.45 1.00 14.22
C HIS A 116 -0.78 1.85 14.55
N LYS A 117 -1.90 1.68 13.82
CA LYS A 117 -3.12 2.48 13.97
C LYS A 117 -3.68 2.48 15.41
N ILE A 118 -3.59 1.34 16.10
CA ILE A 118 -4.11 1.18 17.48
C ILE A 118 -3.22 1.97 18.46
N THR A 119 -1.90 1.92 18.28
CA THR A 119 -0.95 2.66 19.11
C THR A 119 -1.13 4.16 18.96
N ARG A 120 -1.30 4.66 17.73
CA ARG A 120 -1.58 6.09 17.48
C ARG A 120 -2.89 6.54 18.09
N ARG A 121 -3.95 5.73 17.98
CA ARG A 121 -5.22 6.00 18.63
C ARG A 121 -5.08 6.11 20.14
N ARG A 122 -4.42 5.14 20.79
CA ARG A 122 -4.19 5.16 22.24
C ARG A 122 -3.41 6.39 22.68
N LEU A 123 -2.38 6.78 21.93
CA LEU A 123 -1.61 7.99 22.21
C LEU A 123 -2.47 9.25 22.11
N GLY A 124 -3.35 9.34 21.11
CA GLY A 124 -4.31 10.44 20.97
C GLY A 124 -5.31 10.52 22.13
N GLU A 125 -5.83 9.37 22.58
CA GLU A 125 -6.71 9.30 23.75
C GLU A 125 -6.00 9.69 25.06
N MET A 126 -4.68 9.43 25.18
CA MET A 126 -3.87 9.78 26.36
C MET A 126 -3.41 11.25 26.37
N ALA A 127 -3.40 11.92 25.22
CA ALA A 127 -2.99 13.32 25.10
C ALA A 127 -4.15 14.31 25.31
N GLN A 128 -5.36 13.79 25.52
CA GLN A 128 -6.59 14.55 25.77
C GLN A 128 -6.83 14.72 27.27
#